data_AF-A0A9D2ARQ4-F1
#
_entry.id   AF-A0A9D2ARQ4-F1
#
_cell.length_a   1.000
_cell.length_b   1.000
_cell.length_c   1.000
_cell.angle_alpha   90.00
_cell.angle_beta   90.00
_cell.angle_gamma   90.00
#
_symmetry.space_group_name_H-M   'P 1'
#
loop_
_entity.id
_entity.type
_entity.pdbx_description
1 polymer ?
#
loop_
_entity_poly.entity_id
_entity_poly.type
_entity_poly.pdbx_seq_one_letter_code
_entity_poly.pdbx_strand_id
1 'polypeptide(L)'
;MRLYFPCWSDRVFFLCGVLMLCSEVWKQLVLTFSLGHGAYNWWYFPFQLCSIPMYVLLAYPWLRRESVRRMLLAFLMSFGLLGGIAVFADTSGLMYPLSALTVHSWTWHFLLILIGISAGVVYFQRLRSDAKNVLFSRALSEALPLRPFIHAAIFYLCCCALAEIFNLTLDRYGLINMFYINPDLQMQQVVFRDLVPLIGNLPAIFVYIAATAAGAFLFFLVWNLLFRLIRR
;
A
#
# COMPACT_ATOMS: atom_id res chain seq x y z
N MET A 1 13.93 -8.09 -29.55
CA MET A 1 14.15 -8.34 -28.11
C MET A 1 13.39 -7.28 -27.32
N ARG A 2 12.24 -7.61 -26.70
CA ARG A 2 11.45 -6.60 -25.96
C ARG A 2 12.09 -6.40 -24.59
N LEU A 3 12.60 -5.19 -24.33
CA LEU A 3 13.25 -4.81 -23.07
C LEU A 3 12.25 -4.95 -21.91
N TYR A 4 12.65 -5.65 -20.84
CA TYR A 4 11.85 -5.81 -19.61
C TYR A 4 11.65 -4.49 -18.84
N PHE A 5 12.40 -3.44 -19.19
CA PHE A 5 12.36 -2.13 -18.55
C PHE A 5 12.27 -1.00 -19.59
N PRO A 6 11.08 -0.78 -20.19
CA PRO A 6 10.91 0.16 -21.28
C PRO A 6 11.03 1.62 -20.83
N CYS A 7 10.64 1.94 -19.60
CA CYS A 7 10.67 3.31 -19.06
C CYS A 7 11.65 3.45 -17.89
N TRP A 8 12.23 4.63 -17.71
CA TRP A 8 13.10 4.94 -16.57
C TRP A 8 12.36 4.78 -15.23
N SER A 9 11.09 5.21 -15.16
CA SER A 9 10.22 4.99 -14.00
C SER A 9 10.15 3.53 -13.55
N ASP A 10 10.16 2.61 -14.51
CA ASP A 10 10.01 1.18 -14.24
C ASP A 10 11.25 0.62 -13.55
N ARG A 11 12.43 1.10 -13.95
CA ARG A 11 13.72 0.72 -13.35
C ARG A 11 13.82 1.25 -11.92
N VAL A 12 13.42 2.50 -11.70
CA VAL A 12 13.44 3.13 -10.38
C VAL A 12 12.47 2.42 -9.44
N PHE A 13 11.23 2.20 -9.86
CA PHE A 13 10.25 1.46 -9.06
C PHE A 13 10.72 0.05 -8.74
N PHE A 14 11.29 -0.66 -9.71
CA PHE A 14 11.84 -1.98 -9.45
C PHE A 14 12.98 -1.96 -8.43
N LEU A 15 13.93 -1.03 -8.59
CA LEU A 15 15.04 -0.88 -7.65
C LEU A 15 14.54 -0.58 -6.24
N CYS A 16 13.55 0.31 -6.09
CA CYS A 16 12.90 0.55 -4.80
C CYS A 16 12.29 -0.74 -4.23
N GLY A 17 11.60 -1.53 -5.05
CA GLY A 17 11.04 -2.82 -4.64
C GLY A 17 12.10 -3.81 -4.15
N VAL A 18 13.24 -3.91 -4.85
CA VAL A 18 14.37 -4.76 -4.45
C VAL A 18 14.99 -4.28 -3.14
N LEU A 19 15.24 -2.98 -3.00
CA LEU A 19 15.78 -2.41 -1.77
C LEU A 19 14.85 -2.63 -0.58
N MET A 20 13.54 -2.43 -0.77
CA MET A 20 12.52 -2.73 0.23
C MET A 20 12.57 -4.21 0.61
N LEU A 21 12.62 -5.14 -0.35
CA LEU A 21 12.71 -6.58 -0.08
C LEU A 21 13.95 -6.96 0.71
N CYS A 22 15.13 -6.49 0.30
CA CYS A 22 16.37 -6.77 1.01
C CYS A 22 16.30 -6.24 2.45
N SER A 23 15.77 -5.02 2.63
CA SER A 23 15.61 -4.43 3.96
C SER A 23 14.55 -5.14 4.81
N GLU A 24 13.49 -5.65 4.21
CA GLU A 24 12.46 -6.44 4.87
C GLU A 24 13.01 -7.79 5.31
N VAL A 25 13.75 -8.49 4.45
CA VAL A 25 14.46 -9.73 4.81
C VAL A 25 15.42 -9.48 5.98
N TRP A 26 16.22 -8.41 5.93
CA TRP A 26 17.08 -8.03 7.04
C TRP A 26 16.27 -7.80 8.33
N LYS A 27 15.17 -7.04 8.26
CA LYS A 27 14.27 -6.80 9.40
C LYS A 27 13.76 -8.12 10.00
N GLN A 28 13.30 -9.05 9.16
CA GLN A 28 12.81 -10.37 9.59
C GLN A 28 13.90 -11.20 10.26
N LEU A 29 15.14 -11.19 9.73
CA LEU A 29 16.27 -11.90 10.32
C LEU A 29 16.65 -11.32 11.69
N VAL A 30 16.70 -10.00 11.82
CA VAL A 30 17.00 -9.33 13.10
C VAL A 30 15.91 -9.60 14.13
N LEU A 31 14.63 -9.49 13.74
CA LEU A 31 13.50 -9.79 14.62
C LEU A 31 13.55 -11.25 15.12
N THR A 32 13.88 -12.20 14.24
CA THR A 32 13.89 -13.63 14.58
C THR A 32 15.09 -14.01 15.44
N PHE A 33 16.30 -13.64 15.02
CA PHE A 33 17.53 -14.14 15.63
C PHE A 33 18.08 -13.24 16.74
N SER A 34 17.91 -11.92 16.62
CA SER A 34 18.43 -10.98 17.63
C SER A 34 17.45 -10.72 18.76
N LEU A 35 16.14 -10.65 18.47
CA LEU A 35 15.10 -10.36 19.47
C LEU A 35 14.25 -11.59 19.81
N GLY A 36 13.96 -12.46 18.85
CA GLY A 36 13.14 -13.65 19.02
C GLY A 36 13.90 -14.89 19.51
N HIS A 37 15.21 -14.80 19.75
CA HIS A 37 16.07 -15.92 20.18
C HIS A 37 15.93 -17.17 19.28
N GLY A 38 15.72 -16.98 17.97
CA GLY A 38 15.52 -18.05 16.99
C GLY A 38 14.06 -18.42 16.73
N ALA A 39 13.11 -17.88 17.49
CA ALA A 39 11.69 -18.03 17.23
C ALA A 39 11.16 -16.90 16.33
N TYR A 40 10.40 -17.28 15.29
CA TYR A 40 9.79 -16.31 14.38
C TYR A 40 8.60 -15.62 15.02
N ASN A 41 8.55 -14.29 14.94
CA ASN A 41 7.43 -13.50 15.45
C ASN A 41 6.44 -13.17 14.32
N TRP A 42 5.32 -13.90 14.31
CA TRP A 42 4.26 -13.79 13.31
C TRP A 42 3.55 -12.44 13.28
N TRP A 43 3.65 -11.64 14.34
CA TRP A 43 3.13 -10.27 14.37
C TRP A 43 3.72 -9.41 13.26
N TYR A 44 4.99 -9.65 12.95
CA TYR A 44 5.75 -8.92 11.95
C TYR A 44 5.76 -9.58 10.58
N PHE A 45 4.90 -10.58 10.33
CA PHE A 45 4.77 -11.19 9.01
C PHE A 45 4.58 -10.10 7.95
N PRO A 46 5.31 -10.12 6.81
CA PRO A 46 5.45 -8.98 5.91
C PRO A 46 4.22 -8.75 5.01
N PHE A 47 3.00 -8.85 5.55
CA PHE A 47 1.75 -8.68 4.82
C PHE A 47 0.83 -7.65 5.45
N GLN A 48 1.39 -6.47 5.74
CA GLN A 48 0.66 -5.27 6.17
C GLN A 48 0.36 -4.37 4.97
N LEU A 49 -0.58 -3.43 5.08
CA LEU A 49 -0.89 -2.48 4.00
C LEU A 49 0.38 -1.75 3.52
N CYS A 50 1.25 -1.41 4.46
CA CYS A 50 2.53 -0.73 4.24
C CYS A 50 3.59 -1.63 3.58
N SER A 51 3.44 -2.95 3.60
CA SER A 51 4.34 -3.87 2.91
C SER A 51 3.88 -4.21 1.49
N ILE A 52 2.60 -4.05 1.16
CA ILE A 52 2.07 -4.31 -0.20
C ILE A 52 2.82 -3.56 -1.31
N PRO A 53 3.19 -2.26 -1.14
CA PRO A 53 3.97 -1.54 -2.14
C PRO A 53 5.27 -2.24 -2.55
N MET A 54 5.96 -2.95 -1.65
CA MET A 54 7.16 -3.74 -1.98
C MET A 54 6.84 -4.78 -3.06
N TYR A 55 5.80 -5.61 -2.85
CA TYR A 55 5.38 -6.63 -3.80
C TYR A 55 4.89 -6.02 -5.12
N VAL A 56 4.16 -4.90 -5.04
CA VAL A 56 3.67 -4.19 -6.22
C VAL A 56 4.84 -3.70 -7.07
N LEU A 57 5.86 -3.09 -6.46
CA LEU A 57 7.06 -2.59 -7.15
C LEU A 57 7.89 -3.72 -7.76
N LEU A 58 7.98 -4.85 -7.04
CA LEU A 58 8.55 -6.12 -7.51
C LEU A 58 7.71 -6.88 -8.52
N ALA A 59 6.51 -6.41 -8.88
CA ALA A 59 5.70 -6.99 -9.94
C ALA A 59 5.55 -6.02 -11.13
N TYR A 60 5.68 -4.72 -10.88
CA TYR A 60 5.32 -3.66 -11.81
C TYR A 60 6.03 -3.73 -13.18
N PRO A 61 7.37 -3.90 -13.29
CA PRO A 61 8.06 -4.02 -14.57
C PRO A 61 7.59 -5.16 -15.47
N TRP A 62 7.19 -6.29 -14.89
CA TRP A 62 6.81 -7.50 -15.63
C TRP A 62 5.38 -7.43 -16.17
N LEU A 63 4.58 -6.48 -15.68
CA LEU A 63 3.19 -6.31 -16.09
C LEU A 63 3.10 -5.50 -17.38
N ARG A 64 2.58 -6.16 -18.43
CA ARG A 64 2.47 -5.61 -19.79
C ARG A 64 1.15 -4.92 -20.07
N ARG A 65 0.08 -5.26 -19.34
CA ARG A 65 -1.25 -4.69 -19.56
C ARG A 65 -1.33 -3.30 -18.94
N GLU A 66 -1.49 -2.26 -19.75
CA GLU A 66 -1.57 -0.86 -19.27
C GLU A 66 -2.73 -0.60 -18.30
N SER A 67 -3.83 -1.35 -18.40
CA SER A 67 -4.91 -1.29 -17.39
C SER A 67 -4.44 -1.71 -16.00
N VAL A 68 -3.67 -2.81 -15.92
CA VAL A 68 -3.10 -3.32 -14.66
C VAL A 68 -2.04 -2.36 -14.13
N ARG A 69 -1.17 -1.83 -15.00
CA ARG A 69 -0.17 -0.84 -14.60
C ARG A 69 -0.82 0.43 -14.04
N ARG A 70 -1.88 0.92 -14.68
CA ARG A 70 -2.66 2.07 -14.18
C ARG A 70 -3.34 1.77 -12.84
N MET A 71 -3.90 0.57 -12.67
CA MET A 71 -4.45 0.12 -11.39
C MET A 71 -3.38 0.13 -10.29
N LEU A 72 -2.19 -0.43 -10.54
CA LEU A 72 -1.11 -0.48 -9.54
C LEU A 72 -0.58 0.90 -9.17
N LEU A 73 -0.40 1.79 -10.16
CA LEU A 73 -0.04 3.18 -9.89
C LEU A 73 -1.13 3.89 -9.09
N ALA A 74 -2.40 3.66 -9.42
CA ALA A 74 -3.53 4.21 -8.67
C ALA A 74 -3.54 3.68 -7.22
N PHE A 75 -3.24 2.40 -7.00
CA PHE A 75 -3.10 1.83 -5.66
C PHE A 75 -1.95 2.48 -4.89
N LEU A 76 -0.76 2.60 -5.48
CA LEU A 76 0.41 3.21 -4.82
C LEU A 76 0.16 4.67 -4.44
N MET A 77 -0.42 5.47 -5.35
CA MET A 77 -0.66 6.90 -5.11
C MET A 77 -1.83 7.18 -4.15
N SER A 78 -2.67 6.18 -3.85
CA SER A 78 -3.82 6.30 -2.95
C SER A 78 -3.62 5.48 -1.67
N PHE A 79 -3.84 4.16 -1.71
CA PHE A 79 -3.68 3.24 -0.59
C PHE A 79 -2.24 3.20 -0.05
N GLY A 80 -1.24 3.14 -0.93
CA GLY A 80 0.17 3.14 -0.52
C GLY A 80 0.58 4.44 0.17
N LEU A 81 0.17 5.57 -0.39
CA LEU A 81 0.40 6.90 0.20
C LEU A 81 -0.35 7.08 1.53
N LEU A 82 -1.61 6.63 1.61
CA LEU A 82 -2.39 6.62 2.84
C LEU A 82 -1.68 5.82 3.93
N GLY A 83 -1.26 4.59 3.64
CA GLY A 83 -0.51 3.76 4.61
C GLY A 83 0.83 4.39 5.02
N GLY A 84 1.51 5.05 4.09
CA GLY A 84 2.73 5.81 4.36
C GLY A 84 2.51 6.97 5.35
N ILE A 85 1.38 7.68 5.26
CA ILE A 85 1.07 8.86 6.08
C ILE A 85 0.34 8.50 7.39
N ALA A 86 -0.62 7.58 7.34
CA ALA A 86 -1.52 7.29 8.46
C ALA A 86 -0.78 6.78 9.70
N VAL A 87 0.38 6.14 9.52
CA VAL A 87 1.21 5.70 10.65
C VAL A 87 1.68 6.85 11.55
N PHE A 88 1.74 8.09 11.03
CA PHE A 88 2.17 9.24 11.83
C PHE A 88 1.08 9.76 12.77
N ALA A 89 -0.16 9.29 12.63
CA ALA A 89 -1.21 9.53 13.61
C ALA A 89 -0.95 8.74 14.92
N ASP A 90 -0.28 7.59 14.82
CA ASP A 90 0.17 6.79 15.96
C ASP A 90 1.52 6.13 15.66
N THR A 91 2.58 6.77 16.12
CA THR A 91 3.96 6.33 15.89
C THR A 91 4.40 5.17 16.77
N SER A 92 3.55 4.68 17.69
CA SER A 92 3.91 3.58 18.59
C SER A 92 4.33 2.32 17.82
N GLY A 93 3.69 2.04 16.69
CA GLY A 93 4.02 0.92 15.80
C GLY A 93 5.36 1.06 15.05
N LEU A 94 5.98 2.24 15.06
CA LEU A 94 7.31 2.50 14.47
C LEU A 94 8.46 2.25 15.44
N MET A 95 8.17 2.13 16.74
CA MET A 95 9.18 2.08 17.79
C MET A 95 9.51 0.63 18.15
N TYR A 96 10.79 0.28 18.05
CA TYR A 96 11.31 -1.05 18.36
C TYR A 96 12.36 -0.96 19.48
N PRO A 97 12.58 -2.05 20.24
CA PRO A 97 13.64 -2.10 21.24
C PRO A 97 15.03 -1.82 20.66
N LEU A 98 15.27 -2.22 19.41
CA LEU A 98 16.50 -1.91 18.68
C LEU A 98 16.34 -0.63 17.87
N SER A 99 17.24 0.33 18.07
CA SER A 99 17.24 1.62 17.35
C SER A 99 17.32 1.45 15.83
N ALA A 100 18.09 0.46 15.35
CA ALA A 100 18.21 0.15 13.92
C ALA A 100 16.87 -0.25 13.29
N LEU A 101 16.03 -1.02 13.99
CA LEU A 101 14.69 -1.38 13.52
C LEU A 101 13.74 -0.18 13.53
N THR A 102 13.88 0.70 14.52
CA THR A 102 13.13 1.96 14.57
C THR A 102 13.49 2.84 13.37
N VAL A 103 14.78 3.10 13.13
CA VAL A 103 15.24 3.88 11.96
C VAL A 103 14.78 3.25 10.65
N HIS A 104 14.84 1.92 10.54
CA HIS A 104 14.32 1.19 9.38
C HIS A 104 12.82 1.44 9.17
N SER A 105 12.00 1.33 10.23
CA SER A 105 10.56 1.54 10.16
C SER A 105 10.21 2.97 9.72
N TRP A 106 10.88 3.99 10.27
CA TRP A 106 10.71 5.38 9.83
C TRP A 106 11.11 5.57 8.36
N THR A 107 12.27 5.03 7.97
CA THR A 107 12.78 5.12 6.59
C THR A 107 11.83 4.45 5.61
N TRP A 108 11.24 3.30 5.99
CA TRP A 108 10.25 2.59 5.20
C TRP A 108 9.05 3.48 4.87
N HIS A 109 8.49 4.16 5.87
CA HIS A 109 7.32 5.02 5.68
C HIS A 109 7.62 6.30 4.89
N PHE A 110 8.79 6.92 5.08
CA PHE A 110 9.22 8.02 4.22
C PHE A 110 9.36 7.57 2.77
N LEU A 111 9.95 6.40 2.53
CA LEU A 111 10.07 5.83 1.20
C LEU A 111 8.68 5.54 0.58
N LEU A 112 7.73 5.03 1.35
CA LEU A 112 6.34 4.83 0.89
C LEU A 112 5.68 6.14 0.44
N ILE A 113 5.89 7.24 1.16
CA ILE A 113 5.38 8.55 0.79
C ILE A 113 5.98 8.98 -0.55
N LEU A 114 7.31 8.87 -0.70
CA LEU A 114 8.01 9.23 -1.94
C LEU A 114 7.54 8.36 -3.13
N ILE A 115 7.34 7.06 -2.91
CA ILE A 115 6.79 6.13 -3.90
C ILE A 115 5.37 6.55 -4.29
N GLY A 116 4.50 6.84 -3.32
CA GLY A 116 3.13 7.26 -3.58
C GLY A 116 3.06 8.54 -4.41
N ILE A 117 3.88 9.54 -4.08
CA ILE A 117 4.00 10.79 -4.84
C ILE A 117 4.51 10.52 -6.26
N SER A 118 5.58 9.73 -6.38
CA SER A 118 6.17 9.39 -7.68
C SER A 118 5.21 8.58 -8.56
N ALA A 119 4.43 7.67 -7.97
CA ALA A 119 3.41 6.90 -8.65
C ALA A 119 2.30 7.80 -9.19
N GLY A 120 1.87 8.81 -8.42
CA GLY A 120 0.92 9.83 -8.87
C GLY A 120 1.44 10.59 -10.09
N VAL A 121 2.67 11.09 -10.02
CA VAL A 121 3.31 11.79 -11.15
C VAL A 121 3.39 10.91 -12.40
N VAL A 122 3.86 9.67 -12.28
CA VAL A 122 3.98 8.72 -13.41
C VAL A 122 2.61 8.36 -13.98
N TYR A 123 1.60 8.17 -13.13
CA TYR A 123 0.22 7.87 -13.55
C TYR A 123 -0.30 8.95 -14.49
N PHE A 124 -0.18 10.23 -14.11
CA PHE A 124 -0.67 11.33 -14.92
C PHE A 124 0.17 11.61 -16.16
N GLN A 125 1.50 11.42 -16.10
CA GLN A 125 2.36 11.51 -17.29
C GLN A 125 1.93 10.51 -18.35
N ARG A 126 1.60 9.27 -17.96
CA ARG A 126 1.08 8.24 -18.86
C ARG A 126 -0.28 8.63 -19.43
N LEU A 127 -1.22 9.09 -18.60
CA LEU A 127 -2.52 9.59 -19.06
C LEU A 127 -2.38 10.71 -20.11
N ARG A 128 -1.43 11.63 -19.92
CA ARG A 128 -1.16 12.73 -20.87
C ARG A 128 -0.60 12.20 -22.20
N SER A 129 0.28 11.20 -22.15
CA SER A 129 0.84 10.58 -23.36
C SER A 129 -0.24 9.86 -24.17
N ASP A 130 -1.13 9.12 -23.51
CA ASP A 130 -2.27 8.44 -24.15
C ASP A 130 -3.21 9.45 -24.82
N ALA A 131 -3.51 10.57 -24.15
CA ALA A 131 -4.38 11.61 -24.68
C ALA A 131 -3.79 12.34 -25.91
N LYS A 132 -2.46 12.46 -26.01
CA LYS A 132 -1.79 13.06 -27.18
C LYS A 132 -1.84 12.16 -28.42
N ASN A 133 -1.82 10.84 -28.23
CA ASN A 133 -1.88 9.86 -29.32
C ASN A 133 -3.32 9.68 -29.86
N VAL A 134 -4.34 10.02 -29.06
CA VAL A 134 -5.75 9.95 -29.44
C VAL A 134 -6.25 11.38 -29.75
N LEU A 135 -5.76 11.96 -30.86
CA LEU A 135 -6.07 13.33 -31.29
C LEU A 135 -7.57 13.58 -31.62
N PHE A 136 -8.43 12.55 -31.58
CA PHE A 136 -9.80 12.65 -32.11
C PHE A 136 -10.81 11.73 -31.39
N SER A 137 -10.94 11.83 -30.07
CA SER A 137 -12.18 11.43 -29.38
C SER A 137 -12.52 12.49 -28.34
N ARG A 138 -12.88 13.65 -28.87
CA ARG A 138 -13.37 14.81 -28.13
C ARG A 138 -14.67 14.43 -27.40
N ALA A 139 -14.77 14.90 -26.16
CA ALA A 139 -16.00 15.30 -25.47
C ALA A 139 -16.60 14.42 -24.34
N LEU A 140 -16.07 13.22 -23.96
CA LEU A 140 -16.74 12.44 -22.88
C LEU A 140 -15.90 11.56 -21.92
N SER A 141 -14.59 11.74 -21.73
CA SER A 141 -13.91 11.22 -20.50
C SER A 141 -13.59 12.34 -19.50
N GLU A 142 -14.41 13.39 -19.57
CA GLU A 142 -14.52 14.49 -18.63
C GLU A 142 -15.03 13.96 -17.28
N ALA A 143 -14.48 14.50 -16.18
CA ALA A 143 -14.73 14.13 -14.78
C ALA A 143 -14.25 12.73 -14.34
N LEU A 144 -12.95 12.63 -13.99
CA LEU A 144 -12.42 11.66 -13.02
C LEU A 144 -12.58 10.18 -13.46
N PRO A 145 -11.64 9.57 -14.21
CA PRO A 145 -11.75 8.16 -14.56
C PRO A 145 -11.69 7.33 -13.27
N LEU A 146 -12.84 6.95 -12.72
CA LEU A 146 -12.96 6.20 -11.47
C LEU A 146 -12.53 4.75 -11.64
N ARG A 147 -12.51 4.22 -12.87
CA ARG A 147 -12.20 2.82 -13.16
C ARG A 147 -10.86 2.36 -12.56
N PRO A 148 -9.73 3.08 -12.73
CA PRO A 148 -8.47 2.67 -12.12
C PRO A 148 -8.50 2.68 -10.59
N PHE A 149 -9.25 3.60 -9.98
CA PHE A 149 -9.47 3.59 -8.53
C PHE A 149 -10.33 2.39 -8.09
N ILE A 150 -11.42 2.08 -8.79
CA ILE A 150 -12.26 0.91 -8.51
C ILE A 150 -11.42 -0.36 -8.58
N HIS A 151 -10.58 -0.52 -9.60
CA HIS A 151 -9.67 -1.67 -9.68
C HIS A 151 -8.64 -1.70 -8.54
N ALA A 152 -8.11 -0.54 -8.13
CA ALA A 152 -7.20 -0.45 -6.99
C ALA A 152 -7.91 -0.81 -5.67
N ALA A 153 -9.17 -0.41 -5.50
CA ALA A 153 -9.99 -0.76 -4.35
C ALA A 153 -10.33 -2.26 -4.32
N ILE A 154 -10.66 -2.87 -5.47
CA ILE A 154 -10.82 -4.32 -5.58
C ILE A 154 -9.51 -5.03 -5.21
N PHE A 155 -8.37 -4.55 -5.71
CA PHE A 155 -7.07 -5.11 -5.36
C PHE A 155 -6.79 -5.01 -3.86
N TYR A 156 -7.09 -3.87 -3.22
CA TYR A 156 -7.03 -3.71 -1.77
C TYR A 156 -7.91 -4.72 -1.03
N LEU A 157 -9.17 -4.91 -1.45
CA LEU A 157 -10.07 -5.88 -0.83
C LEU A 157 -9.58 -7.32 -1.01
N CYS A 158 -8.97 -7.65 -2.15
CA CYS A 158 -8.29 -8.94 -2.32
C CYS A 158 -7.11 -9.10 -1.33
N CYS A 159 -6.33 -8.04 -1.09
CA CYS A 159 -5.30 -8.07 -0.05
C CYS A 159 -5.89 -8.24 1.35
N CYS A 160 -7.02 -7.60 1.68
CA CYS A 160 -7.71 -7.82 2.96
C CYS A 160 -8.16 -9.28 3.11
N ALA A 161 -8.76 -9.87 2.08
CA ALA A 161 -9.17 -11.27 2.11
C ALA A 161 -7.97 -12.21 2.29
N LEU A 162 -6.84 -11.94 1.63
CA LEU A 162 -5.60 -12.69 1.84
C LEU A 162 -5.03 -12.49 3.25
N ALA A 163 -5.09 -11.28 3.80
CA ALA A 163 -4.66 -10.99 5.16
C ALA A 163 -5.51 -11.75 6.19
N GLU A 164 -6.83 -11.82 5.98
CA GLU A 164 -7.73 -12.63 6.80
C GLU A 164 -7.41 -14.13 6.70
N ILE A 165 -7.16 -14.65 5.49
CA ILE A 165 -6.73 -16.05 5.30
C ILE A 165 -5.43 -16.30 6.09
N PHE A 166 -4.44 -15.41 6.02
CA PHE A 166 -3.22 -15.55 6.81
C PHE A 166 -3.49 -15.50 8.31
N ASN A 167 -4.34 -14.58 8.76
CA ASN A 167 -4.71 -14.45 10.16
C ASN A 167 -5.32 -15.74 10.71
N LEU A 168 -6.23 -16.38 9.97
CA LEU A 168 -6.94 -17.58 10.39
C LEU A 168 -6.16 -18.89 10.19
N THR A 169 -5.12 -18.90 9.36
CA THR A 169 -4.37 -20.13 9.04
C THR A 169 -3.02 -20.21 9.75
N LEU A 170 -2.47 -19.06 10.16
CA LEU A 170 -1.16 -18.95 10.78
C LEU A 170 -1.23 -18.63 12.28
N ASP A 171 -2.42 -18.37 12.82
CA ASP A 171 -2.71 -18.19 14.25
C ASP A 171 -2.14 -19.32 15.13
N ARG A 172 -2.16 -20.56 14.63
CA ARG A 172 -1.59 -21.75 15.29
C ARG A 172 -0.09 -21.65 15.56
N TYR A 173 0.63 -20.76 14.87
CA TYR A 173 2.07 -20.59 15.03
C TYR A 173 2.45 -19.40 15.92
N GLY A 174 1.48 -18.57 16.30
CA GLY A 174 1.67 -17.40 17.16
C GLY A 174 0.69 -16.28 16.85
N LEU A 175 0.80 -15.18 17.61
CA LEU A 175 -0.03 -14.00 17.39
C LEU A 175 0.26 -13.39 16.02
N ILE A 176 -0.78 -13.31 15.17
CA ILE A 176 -0.71 -12.73 13.83
C ILE A 176 -1.85 -11.72 13.66
N ASN A 177 -1.56 -10.56 13.07
CA ASN A 177 -2.57 -9.52 12.85
C ASN A 177 -2.33 -8.73 11.56
N MET A 178 -2.40 -9.43 10.43
CA MET A 178 -2.23 -8.84 9.11
C MET A 178 -3.34 -7.84 8.83
N PHE A 179 -2.93 -6.66 8.36
CA PHE A 179 -3.77 -5.49 8.11
C PHE A 179 -4.49 -4.94 9.35
N TYR A 180 -4.19 -5.46 10.54
CA TYR A 180 -4.92 -5.18 11.78
C TYR A 180 -6.40 -5.57 11.73
N ILE A 181 -6.74 -6.61 10.95
CA ILE A 181 -8.11 -7.08 10.73
C ILE A 181 -8.34 -8.52 11.21
N ASN A 182 -7.49 -9.06 12.08
CA ASN A 182 -7.72 -10.40 12.63
C ASN A 182 -8.99 -10.39 13.52
N PRO A 183 -10.04 -11.19 13.22
CA PRO A 183 -11.26 -11.22 14.02
C PRO A 183 -11.05 -11.74 15.45
N ASP A 184 -10.03 -12.56 15.69
CA ASP A 184 -9.69 -13.14 16.99
C ASP A 184 -8.97 -12.15 17.91
N LEU A 185 -8.50 -11.02 17.36
CA LEU A 185 -7.85 -9.95 18.09
C LEU A 185 -8.74 -8.70 18.12
N GLN A 186 -8.84 -8.06 19.28
CA GLN A 186 -9.56 -6.80 19.37
C GLN A 186 -8.89 -5.73 18.51
N MET A 187 -9.69 -4.94 17.78
CA MET A 187 -9.23 -3.82 16.97
C MET A 187 -8.35 -2.88 17.79
N GLN A 188 -7.12 -2.67 17.33
CA GLN A 188 -6.13 -1.85 18.03
C GLN A 188 -5.95 -0.47 17.42
N GLN A 189 -6.39 -0.29 16.17
CA GLN A 189 -6.18 0.95 15.43
C GLN A 189 -6.85 2.11 16.13
N VAL A 190 -6.12 3.23 16.25
CA VAL A 190 -6.60 4.46 16.89
C VAL A 190 -7.91 4.90 16.23
N VAL A 191 -8.84 5.45 17.03
CA VAL A 191 -10.24 5.73 16.67
C VAL A 191 -11.12 4.47 16.57
N PHE A 192 -10.66 3.42 15.89
CA PHE A 192 -11.49 2.23 15.65
C PHE A 192 -11.60 1.31 16.87
N ARG A 193 -10.57 1.24 17.71
CA ARG A 193 -10.62 0.50 18.98
C ARG A 193 -11.72 1.00 19.92
N ASP A 194 -12.00 2.29 19.88
CA ASP A 194 -13.01 2.94 20.74
C ASP A 194 -14.44 2.64 20.27
N LEU A 195 -14.60 2.10 19.04
CA LEU A 195 -15.89 1.64 18.52
C LEU A 195 -16.23 0.22 19.00
N VAL A 196 -15.24 -0.59 19.38
CA VAL A 196 -15.43 -2.00 19.77
C VAL A 196 -16.47 -2.16 20.89
N PRO A 197 -16.49 -1.35 21.97
CA PRO A 197 -17.52 -1.46 23.01
C PRO A 197 -18.93 -1.12 22.53
N LEU A 198 -19.08 -0.37 21.43
CA LEU A 198 -20.36 0.14 20.94
C LEU A 198 -20.99 -0.80 19.90
N ILE A 199 -20.18 -1.29 18.97
CA ILE A 199 -20.66 -2.06 17.80
C ILE A 199 -20.05 -3.46 17.69
N GLY A 200 -19.12 -3.83 18.58
CA GLY A 200 -18.40 -5.10 18.53
C GLY A 200 -17.18 -5.08 17.61
N ASN A 201 -16.34 -6.12 17.72
CA ASN A 201 -15.04 -6.18 17.04
C ASN A 201 -15.17 -6.29 15.51
N LEU A 202 -15.98 -7.26 15.04
CA LEU A 202 -16.12 -7.53 13.61
C LEU A 202 -16.72 -6.32 12.84
N PRO A 203 -17.77 -5.64 13.34
CA PRO A 203 -18.23 -4.39 12.74
C PRO A 203 -17.16 -3.29 12.74
N ALA A 204 -16.37 -3.15 13.82
CA ALA A 204 -15.27 -2.18 13.86
C ALA A 204 -14.19 -2.46 12.79
N ILE A 205 -13.89 -3.74 12.51
CA ILE A 205 -13.01 -4.16 11.41
C ILE A 205 -13.57 -3.72 10.05
N PHE A 206 -14.86 -3.96 9.79
CA PHE A 206 -15.48 -3.50 8.53
C PHE A 206 -15.47 -1.98 8.39
N VAL A 207 -15.71 -1.25 9.49
CA VAL A 207 -15.63 0.22 9.51
C VAL A 207 -14.20 0.69 9.20
N TYR A 208 -13.18 0.04 9.74
CA TYR A 208 -11.77 0.33 9.43
C TYR A 208 -11.42 0.07 7.96
N ILE A 209 -11.86 -1.05 7.39
CA ILE A 209 -11.65 -1.37 5.97
C ILE A 209 -12.32 -0.31 5.08
N ALA A 210 -13.56 0.06 5.41
CA ALA A 210 -14.33 1.09 4.68
C ALA A 210 -13.68 2.48 4.80
N ALA A 211 -13.23 2.86 6.00
CA ALA A 211 -12.54 4.12 6.24
C ALA A 211 -11.21 4.20 5.49
N THR A 212 -10.46 3.09 5.40
CA THR A 212 -9.24 3.01 4.60
C THR A 212 -9.53 3.22 3.11
N ALA A 213 -10.58 2.58 2.57
CA ALA A 213 -11.00 2.79 1.20
C ALA A 213 -11.47 4.24 0.94
N ALA A 214 -12.20 4.84 1.88
CA ALA A 214 -12.62 6.23 1.80
C ALA A 214 -11.43 7.20 1.83
N GLY A 215 -10.47 7.00 2.72
CA GLY A 215 -9.23 7.78 2.78
C GLY A 215 -8.43 7.70 1.49
N ALA A 216 -8.27 6.49 0.93
CA ALA A 216 -7.61 6.29 -0.36
C ALA A 216 -8.37 7.00 -1.50
N PHE A 217 -9.69 7.01 -1.45
CA PHE A 217 -10.52 7.75 -2.40
C PHE A 217 -10.26 9.26 -2.33
N LEU A 218 -10.14 9.83 -1.12
CA LEU A 218 -9.79 11.25 -0.95
C LEU A 218 -8.43 11.58 -1.57
N PHE A 219 -7.40 10.75 -1.35
CA PHE A 219 -6.11 10.92 -2.02
C PHE A 219 -6.25 10.88 -3.54
N PHE A 220 -7.05 9.95 -4.07
CA PHE A 220 -7.34 9.89 -5.51
C PHE A 220 -8.00 11.17 -6.02
N LEU A 221 -8.95 11.76 -5.28
CA LEU A 221 -9.57 13.04 -5.63
C LEU A 221 -8.55 14.20 -5.61
N VAL A 222 -7.70 14.28 -4.59
CA VAL A 222 -6.64 15.31 -4.48
C VAL A 222 -5.70 15.24 -5.68
N TRP A 223 -5.25 14.04 -6.05
CA TRP A 223 -4.42 13.83 -7.24
C TRP A 223 -5.08 14.33 -8.52
N ASN A 224 -6.37 14.03 -8.70
CA ASN A 224 -7.13 14.50 -9.86
C ASN A 224 -7.28 16.02 -9.87
N LEU A 225 -7.47 16.66 -8.70
CA LEU A 225 -7.53 18.11 -8.58
C LEU A 225 -6.18 18.75 -8.93
N LEU A 226 -5.08 18.27 -8.33
CA LEU A 226 -3.72 18.76 -8.60
C LEU A 226 -3.38 18.67 -10.09
N PHE A 227 -3.72 17.55 -10.74
CA PHE A 227 -3.48 17.40 -12.17
C PHE A 227 -4.28 18.38 -13.03
N ARG A 228 -5.55 18.65 -12.68
CA ARG A 228 -6.36 19.66 -13.39
C ARG A 228 -5.77 21.06 -13.27
N LEU A 229 -5.21 21.39 -12.11
CA LEU A 229 -4.55 22.68 -11.87
C LEU A 229 -3.24 22.80 -12.66
N ILE A 230 -2.40 21.77 -12.67
CA ILE A 230 -1.11 21.76 -13.40
C ILE A 230 -1.30 21.75 -14.93
N ARG A 231 -2.44 21.26 -15.42
CA ARG A 231 -2.76 21.22 -16.86
C ARG A 231 -3.26 22.56 -17.41
N ARG A 232 -3.78 23.45 -16.55
CA ARG A 232 -4.15 24.83 -16.93
C ARG A 232 -2.89 25.66 -17.09
#